data_AF-A0A4Q3HP72-F1
#
_entry.id   AF-A0A4Q3HP72-F1
#
_cell.length_a   1.000
_cell.length_b   1.000
_cell.length_c   1.000
_cell.angle_alpha   90.00
_cell.angle_beta   90.00
_cell.angle_gamma   90.00
#
_symmetry.space_group_name_H-M   'P 1'
#
loop_
_entity.id
_entity.type
_entity.pdbx_description
1 polymer ?
#
loop_
_entity_poly.entity_id
_entity_poly.type
_entity_poly.pdbx_seq_one_letter_code
_entity_poly.pdbx_strand_id
1 'polypeptide(L)'
;LPNTKIELLHPFGETSPITSFLDKNPSGGIHHLCFEVDDIKAASARIVETGARILGDGQPKIGAHGKPVIFVHPKDFQGTLIEFEQA
;
A
#
# COMPACT_ATOMS: atom_id res chain seq x y z
N LEU A 1 20.23 4.34 -9.77
CA LEU A 1 19.64 3.92 -11.07
C LEU A 1 18.18 4.36 -11.04
N PRO A 2 17.55 4.75 -12.17
CA PRO A 2 16.13 5.11 -12.17
C PRO A 2 15.25 3.85 -12.18
N ASN A 3 15.48 2.94 -11.25
CA ASN A 3 14.82 1.63 -11.18
C ASN A 3 13.70 1.57 -10.13
N THR A 4 13.61 2.57 -9.25
CA THR A 4 12.56 2.74 -8.25
C THR A 4 12.63 4.16 -7.67
N LYS A 5 11.67 4.53 -6.82
CA LYS A 5 11.63 5.81 -6.10
C LYS A 5 11.53 5.56 -4.59
N ILE A 6 12.01 6.53 -3.81
CA ILE A 6 11.76 6.60 -2.37
C ILE A 6 10.76 7.73 -2.15
N GLU A 7 9.65 7.42 -1.51
CA GLU A 7 8.62 8.40 -1.15
C GLU A 7 8.77 8.81 0.30
N LEU A 8 9.10 10.08 0.52
CA LEU A 8 9.16 10.67 1.86
C LEU A 8 7.77 11.19 2.23
N LEU A 9 7.15 10.56 3.23
CA LEU A 9 5.80 10.88 3.66
C LEU A 9 5.82 11.60 5.01
N HIS A 10 4.99 12.63 5.15
CA HIS A 10 4.73 13.32 6.40
C HIS A 10 3.23 13.55 6.57
N PRO A 11 2.65 13.41 7.78
CA PRO A 11 1.23 13.65 7.99
C PRO A 11 0.80 15.03 7.52
N PHE A 12 -0.35 15.08 6.85
CA PHE A 12 -1.00 16.33 6.47
C PHE A 12 -2.48 16.26 6.84
N GLY A 13 -2.92 17.18 7.70
CA GLY A 13 -4.27 17.20 8.28
C GLY A 13 -4.47 16.17 9.40
N GLU A 14 -5.57 16.34 10.14
CA GLU A 14 -5.89 15.53 11.33
C GLU A 14 -6.22 14.06 11.00
N THR A 15 -6.64 13.79 9.76
CA THR A 15 -7.08 12.46 9.29
C THR A 15 -6.00 11.73 8.49
N SER A 16 -4.74 12.16 8.58
CA SER A 16 -3.65 11.53 7.84
C SER A 16 -3.54 10.02 8.16
N PRO A 17 -3.46 9.15 7.12
CA PRO A 17 -3.45 7.71 7.32
C PRO A 17 -2.18 7.20 8.01
N ILE A 18 -1.09 7.97 7.97
CA ILE A 18 0.21 7.59 8.52
C ILE A 18 0.48 8.16 9.92
N THR A 19 -0.47 8.92 10.50
CA THR A 19 -0.30 9.50 11.86
C THR A 19 -0.02 8.40 12.88
N SER A 20 -0.86 7.36 12.91
CA SER A 20 -0.69 6.24 13.84
C SER A 20 0.59 5.43 13.64
N PHE A 21 1.19 5.47 12.44
CA PHE A 21 2.49 4.85 12.18
C PHE A 21 3.61 5.64 12.86
N LEU A 22 3.60 6.98 12.74
CA LEU A 22 4.61 7.82 13.38
C LEU A 22 4.46 7.88 14.90
N ASP A 23 3.23 7.80 15.43
CA ASP A 23 3.02 7.70 16.89
C ASP A 23 3.70 6.45 17.48
N LYS A 24 3.65 5.33 16.73
CA LYS A 24 4.31 4.07 17.11
C LYS A 24 5.81 4.06 16.79
N ASN A 25 6.25 4.84 15.82
CA ASN A 25 7.61 4.88 15.31
C ASN A 25 8.11 6.35 15.25
N PRO A 26 8.44 6.96 16.39
CA PRO A 26 8.72 8.41 16.47
C PRO A 26 9.98 8.84 15.71
N SER A 27 10.88 7.91 15.38
CA SER A 27 12.06 8.17 14.55
C SER A 27 11.80 8.00 13.04
N GLY A 28 10.56 7.68 12.65
CA GLY A 28 10.20 7.28 11.29
C GLY A 28 10.53 5.81 10.98
N GLY A 29 10.41 5.43 9.71
CA GLY A 29 10.71 4.08 9.24
C GLY A 29 10.20 3.81 7.82
N ILE A 30 10.48 2.60 7.31
CA ILE A 30 9.90 2.12 6.05
C ILE A 30 8.43 1.76 6.31
N HIS A 31 7.51 2.48 5.67
CA HIS A 31 6.07 2.31 5.91
C HIS A 31 5.47 1.16 5.08
N HIS A 32 5.75 1.14 3.78
CA HIS A 32 5.25 0.14 2.85
C HIS A 32 6.17 0.04 1.62
N LEU A 33 5.95 -0.99 0.80
CA LEU A 33 6.51 -1.11 -0.54
C LEU A 33 5.38 -1.10 -1.55
N CYS A 34 5.60 -0.46 -2.70
CA CYS A 34 4.65 -0.39 -3.80
C CYS A 34 5.18 -1.17 -5.01
N PHE A 35 4.34 -2.02 -5.61
CA PHE A 35 4.63 -2.75 -6.84
C PHE A 35 3.56 -2.45 -7.89
N GLU A 36 4.00 -2.26 -9.13
CA GLU A 36 3.08 -2.08 -10.25
C GLU A 36 2.49 -3.41 -10.72
N VAL A 37 1.22 -3.39 -11.15
CA VAL A 37 0.52 -4.49 -11.79
C VAL A 37 -0.20 -4.01 -13.05
N ASP A 38 -0.23 -4.86 -14.09
CA ASP A 38 -0.82 -4.50 -15.40
C ASP A 38 -2.34 -4.31 -15.35
N ASP A 39 -3.04 -5.05 -14.49
CA ASP A 39 -4.49 -4.92 -14.25
C ASP A 39 -4.77 -5.12 -12.76
N ILE A 40 -5.15 -4.02 -12.10
CA ILE A 40 -5.41 -4.01 -10.66
C ILE A 40 -6.57 -4.93 -10.24
N LYS A 41 -7.58 -5.11 -11.09
CA LYS A 41 -8.76 -5.95 -10.78
C LYS A 41 -8.39 -7.42 -10.89
N ALA A 42 -7.64 -7.79 -11.92
CA ALA A 42 -7.12 -9.14 -12.07
C ALA A 42 -6.15 -9.48 -10.93
N ALA A 43 -5.25 -8.56 -10.56
CA ALA A 43 -4.34 -8.74 -9.43
C ALA A 43 -5.12 -8.90 -8.10
N SER A 44 -6.14 -8.07 -7.86
CA SER A 44 -7.01 -8.17 -6.69
C SER A 44 -7.70 -9.53 -6.60
N ALA A 45 -8.29 -10.02 -7.69
CA ALA A 45 -8.94 -11.33 -7.73
C ALA A 45 -7.95 -12.45 -7.39
N ARG A 46 -6.75 -12.43 -8.00
CA ARG A 46 -5.70 -13.41 -7.74
C ARG A 46 -5.25 -13.39 -6.27
N ILE A 47 -5.07 -12.22 -5.67
CA ILE A 47 -4.69 -12.10 -4.26
C ILE A 47 -5.73 -12.79 -3.36
N VAL A 48 -7.02 -12.54 -3.60
CA VAL A 48 -8.11 -13.18 -2.85
C VAL A 48 -8.12 -14.70 -3.06
N GLU A 49 -7.89 -15.19 -4.29
CA GLU A 49 -7.79 -16.63 -4.57
C GLU A 49 -6.66 -17.32 -3.81
N THR A 50 -5.55 -16.62 -3.53
CA THR A 50 -4.46 -17.17 -2.68
C THR A 50 -4.80 -17.22 -1.18
N GLY A 51 -5.95 -16.65 -0.77
CA GLY A 51 -6.36 -16.53 0.63
C GLY A 51 -5.72 -15.35 1.38
N ALA A 52 -4.97 -14.49 0.69
CA ALA A 52 -4.39 -13.28 1.27
C ALA A 52 -5.46 -12.19 1.48
N ARG A 53 -5.28 -11.37 2.52
CA ARG A 53 -6.23 -10.31 2.85
C ARG A 53 -5.87 -9.01 2.13
N ILE A 54 -6.85 -8.46 1.42
CA ILE A 54 -6.84 -7.06 0.98
C ILE A 54 -7.46 -6.21 2.10
N LEU A 55 -6.86 -5.06 2.40
CA LEU A 55 -7.36 -4.12 3.40
C LEU A 55 -8.61 -3.39 2.89
N GLY A 56 -9.50 -3.02 3.82
CA GLY A 56 -10.74 -2.31 3.50
C GLY A 56 -11.83 -3.23 2.95
N ASP A 57 -12.56 -2.74 1.94
CA ASP A 57 -13.66 -3.43 1.25
C ASP A 57 -13.18 -4.29 0.06
N GLY A 58 -11.86 -4.36 -0.16
CA GLY A 58 -11.26 -5.12 -1.26
C GLY A 58 -11.39 -4.47 -2.63
N GLN A 59 -12.00 -3.28 -2.74
CA GLN A 59 -12.11 -2.58 -4.01
C GLN A 59 -10.92 -1.63 -4.21
N PRO A 60 -10.34 -1.53 -5.43
CA PRO A 60 -9.31 -0.56 -5.72
C PRO A 60 -9.77 0.88 -5.43
N LYS A 61 -8.90 1.67 -4.82
CA LYS A 61 -9.11 3.10 -4.55
C LYS A 61 -8.12 3.93 -5.33
N ILE A 62 -8.38 5.22 -5.52
CA ILE A 62 -7.40 6.10 -6.19
C ILE A 62 -6.28 6.44 -5.21
N GLY A 63 -5.05 6.09 -5.58
CA GLY A 63 -3.81 6.34 -4.83
C GLY A 63 -3.21 7.72 -5.10
N ALA A 64 -2.04 7.97 -4.49
CA ALA A 64 -1.37 9.28 -4.53
C ALA A 64 -0.95 9.72 -5.95
N HIS A 65 -0.72 8.77 -6.85
CA HIS A 65 -0.40 9.04 -8.26
C HIS A 65 -1.63 9.18 -9.17
N GLY A 66 -2.84 9.21 -8.61
CA GLY A 66 -4.09 9.27 -9.38
C GLY A 66 -4.45 7.96 -10.07
N LYS A 67 -3.77 6.86 -9.73
CA LYS A 67 -3.99 5.52 -10.27
C LYS A 67 -4.75 4.63 -9.27
N PRO A 68 -5.47 3.59 -9.73
CA PRO A 68 -6.06 2.60 -8.83
C PRO A 68 -5.00 1.81 -8.04
N VAL A 69 -5.22 1.65 -6.74
CA VAL A 69 -4.35 0.92 -5.81
C VAL A 69 -5.15 0.03 -4.85
N ILE A 70 -4.52 -1.01 -4.34
CA ILE A 70 -4.97 -1.80 -3.18
C ILE A 70 -3.81 -2.01 -2.21
N PHE A 71 -4.14 -2.16 -0.93
CA PHE A 71 -3.17 -2.54 0.11
C PHE A 71 -3.49 -3.95 0.62
N VAL A 72 -2.45 -4.75 0.83
CA VAL A 72 -2.59 -6.12 1.37
C VAL A 72 -2.02 -6.23 2.78
N HIS A 73 -2.66 -7.06 3.60
CA HIS A 73 -2.41 -7.09 5.04
C HIS A 73 -1.00 -7.65 5.35
N PRO A 74 -0.18 -6.98 6.19
CA PRO A 74 1.21 -7.38 6.45
C PRO A 74 1.41 -8.81 6.95
N LYS A 75 0.45 -9.32 7.73
CA LYS A 75 0.42 -10.71 8.20
C LYS A 75 0.45 -11.77 7.08
N ASP A 76 0.08 -11.41 5.85
CA ASP A 76 0.14 -12.32 4.69
C ASP A 76 1.39 -12.08 3.82
N PHE A 77 2.19 -11.06 4.15
CA PHE A 77 3.37 -10.60 3.39
C PHE A 77 4.59 -10.36 4.30
N GLN A 78 4.91 -11.36 5.13
CA GLN A 78 6.11 -11.37 5.98
C GLN A 78 6.29 -10.12 6.85
N GLY A 79 5.17 -9.54 7.32
CA GLY A 79 5.18 -8.35 8.17
C GLY A 79 5.29 -7.02 7.43
N THR A 80 5.33 -7.02 6.10
CA THR A 80 5.42 -5.79 5.29
C THR A 80 4.07 -5.39 4.72
N LEU A 81 3.67 -4.12 4.87
CA LEU A 81 2.53 -3.57 4.16
C LEU A 81 2.91 -3.42 2.69
N ILE A 82 2.15 -4.06 1.79
CA ILE A 82 2.38 -3.98 0.36
C ILE A 82 1.21 -3.22 -0.30
N GLU A 83 1.55 -2.27 -1.14
CA GLU A 83 0.66 -1.61 -2.08
C GLU A 83 0.86 -2.24 -3.47
N PHE A 84 -0.25 -2.53 -4.15
CA PHE A 84 -0.24 -2.80 -5.58
C PHE A 84 -0.90 -1.62 -6.29
N GLU A 85 -0.20 -1.03 -7.26
CA GLU A 85 -0.67 0.10 -8.06
C GLU A 85 -0.83 -0.33 -9.53
N GLN A 86 -1.87 0.16 -10.19
CA GLN A 86 -2.03 0.01 -11.63
C GLN A 86 -0.85 0.64 -12.36
N ALA A 87 -0.18 -0.09 -13.26
CA ALA A 87 0.84 0.45 -14.15
C ALA A 87 0.27 1.56 -15.07
#